data_AF-A0A379VZU7-F1
#
_entry.id   AF-A0A379VZU7-F1
#
_cell.length_a   1.000
_cell.length_b   1.000
_cell.length_c   1.000
_cell.angle_alpha   90.00
_cell.angle_beta   90.00
_cell.angle_gamma   90.00
#
_symmetry.space_group_name_H-M   'P 1'
#
loop_
_entity.id
_entity.type
_entity.pdbx_description
1 polymer ?
#
loop_
_entity_poly.entity_id
_entity_poly.type
_entity_poly.pdbx_seq_one_letter_code
_entity_poly.pdbx_strand_id
1 'polypeptide(L)'
;MKSTRKALAETLQSDSAAAYFDQVASPEAKARGYMSTVSLKLLEAGRRYANTAYLVDLQEMQGDNLLRELVRITAQMNWQLNDLKEQIRQGNVISGQQLALTARQYYEKTTR
;
A
#
# COMPACT_ATOMS: atom_id res chain seq x y z
N MET A 1 -0.31 -18.28 -3.60
CA MET A 1 -0.92 -18.18 -4.95
C MET A 1 -2.45 -18.33 -4.96
N LYS A 2 -3.06 -19.31 -4.27
CA LYS A 2 -4.54 -19.41 -4.18
C LYS A 2 -5.20 -18.16 -3.56
N SER A 3 -4.56 -17.50 -2.60
CA SER A 3 -5.11 -16.32 -1.92
C SER A 3 -5.21 -15.09 -2.83
N THR A 4 -4.17 -14.78 -3.63
CA THR A 4 -4.19 -13.60 -4.50
C THR A 4 -5.12 -13.76 -5.70
N ARG A 5 -5.39 -15.00 -6.14
CA ARG A 5 -6.42 -15.27 -7.18
C ARG A 5 -7.82 -14.87 -6.71
N LYS A 6 -8.21 -15.29 -5.49
CA LYS A 6 -9.51 -14.93 -4.91
C LYS A 6 -9.62 -13.43 -4.67
N ALA A 7 -8.59 -12.83 -4.07
CA ALA A 7 -8.58 -11.40 -3.81
C ALA A 7 -8.67 -10.59 -5.12
N LEU A 8 -7.91 -10.96 -6.15
CA LEU A 8 -8.00 -10.31 -7.47
C LEU A 8 -9.40 -10.47 -8.07
N ALA A 9 -9.99 -11.67 -8.02
CA ALA A 9 -11.33 -11.89 -8.53
C ALA A 9 -12.39 -11.03 -7.81
N GLU A 10 -12.26 -10.84 -6.51
CA GLU A 10 -13.11 -9.93 -5.74
C GLU A 10 -12.88 -8.46 -6.12
N THR A 11 -11.62 -8.06 -6.32
CA THR A 11 -11.28 -6.70 -6.78
C THR A 11 -11.92 -6.39 -8.13
N LEU A 12 -11.88 -7.33 -9.09
CA LEU A 12 -12.37 -7.15 -10.46
C LEU A 12 -13.90 -7.20 -10.60
N GLN A 13 -14.66 -7.32 -9.51
CA GLN A 13 -16.12 -7.21 -9.55
C GLN A 13 -16.61 -5.79 -9.82
N SER A 14 -15.77 -4.78 -9.62
CA SER A 14 -16.06 -3.38 -9.98
C SER A 14 -15.56 -3.10 -11.39
N ASP A 15 -16.41 -2.47 -12.21
CA ASP A 15 -16.07 -2.11 -13.59
C ASP A 15 -14.87 -1.14 -13.64
N SER A 16 -14.79 -0.17 -12.72
CA SER A 16 -13.62 0.72 -12.64
C SER A 16 -12.35 -0.03 -12.23
N ALA A 17 -12.46 -1.06 -11.39
CA ALA A 17 -11.34 -1.89 -10.97
C ALA A 17 -10.84 -2.76 -12.13
N ALA A 18 -11.76 -3.32 -12.93
CA ALA A 18 -11.44 -4.08 -14.12
C ALA A 18 -10.76 -3.20 -15.17
N ALA A 19 -11.33 -2.03 -15.47
CA ALA A 19 -10.75 -1.07 -16.40
C ALA A 19 -9.34 -0.61 -15.97
N TYR A 20 -9.15 -0.34 -14.67
CA TYR A 20 -7.84 0.03 -14.14
C TYR A 20 -6.83 -1.11 -14.22
N PHE A 21 -7.24 -2.34 -13.90
CA PHE A 21 -6.41 -3.54 -14.07
C PHE A 21 -5.99 -3.72 -15.54
N ASP A 22 -6.88 -3.49 -16.49
CA ASP A 22 -6.55 -3.54 -17.91
C ASP A 22 -5.55 -2.46 -18.33
N GLN A 23 -5.50 -1.33 -17.63
CA GLN A 23 -4.51 -0.29 -17.92
C GLN A 23 -3.13 -0.61 -17.33
N VAL A 24 -3.06 -1.13 -16.10
CA VAL A 24 -1.80 -1.15 -15.33
C VAL A 24 -1.21 -2.53 -15.07
N ALA A 25 -2.00 -3.60 -15.21
CA ALA A 25 -1.52 -4.95 -14.92
C ALA A 25 -0.60 -5.48 -16.03
N SER A 26 0.39 -6.28 -15.65
CA SER A 26 1.28 -6.93 -16.62
C SER A 26 0.53 -7.95 -17.49
N PRO A 27 1.01 -8.23 -18.71
CA PRO A 27 0.41 -9.25 -19.58
C PRO A 27 0.26 -10.62 -18.90
N GLU A 28 1.25 -11.01 -18.09
CA GLU A 28 1.25 -12.27 -17.35
C GLU A 28 0.16 -12.31 -16.29
N ALA A 29 -0.07 -11.20 -15.57
CA ALA A 29 -1.11 -11.10 -14.57
C ALA A 29 -2.51 -11.22 -15.20
N LYS A 30 -2.71 -10.57 -16.35
CA LYS A 30 -3.95 -10.67 -17.15
C LYS A 30 -4.20 -12.10 -17.63
N ALA A 31 -3.17 -12.75 -18.17
CA ALA A 31 -3.28 -14.11 -18.68
C ALA A 31 -3.53 -15.16 -17.58
N ARG A 32 -2.92 -14.99 -16.41
CA ARG A 32 -2.96 -16.01 -15.33
C ARG A 32 -4.10 -15.83 -14.35
N GLY A 33 -4.69 -14.63 -14.27
CA GLY A 33 -5.75 -14.30 -13.31
C GLY A 33 -5.28 -14.28 -11.85
N TYR A 34 -3.98 -14.06 -11.62
CA TYR A 34 -3.42 -13.78 -10.29
C TYR A 34 -2.10 -13.02 -10.43
N MET A 35 -1.70 -12.34 -9.36
CA MET A 35 -0.43 -11.62 -9.29
C MET A 35 0.27 -11.84 -7.95
N SER A 36 1.47 -11.29 -7.81
CA SER A 36 2.19 -11.26 -6.53
C SER A 36 1.40 -10.42 -5.51
N THR A 37 1.59 -10.69 -4.22
CA THR A 37 0.95 -9.89 -3.15
C THR A 37 1.36 -8.42 -3.22
N VAL A 38 2.60 -8.13 -3.61
CA VAL A 38 3.09 -6.75 -3.78
C VAL A 38 2.38 -6.06 -4.93
N SER A 39 2.29 -6.72 -6.09
CA SER A 39 1.58 -6.19 -7.25
C SER A 39 0.10 -5.94 -6.95
N LEU A 40 -0.55 -6.82 -6.19
CA LEU A 40 -1.96 -6.65 -5.81
C LEU A 40 -2.15 -5.42 -4.91
N LYS A 41 -1.27 -5.21 -3.94
CA LYS A 41 -1.28 -4.01 -3.09
C LYS A 41 -1.08 -2.74 -3.91
N LEU A 42 -0.16 -2.75 -4.88
CA LEU A 42 0.08 -1.61 -5.76
C LEU A 42 -1.12 -1.33 -6.66
N LEU A 43 -1.77 -2.37 -7.20
CA LEU A 43 -3.01 -2.24 -7.97
C LEU A 43 -4.12 -1.61 -7.12
N GLU A 44 -4.36 -2.10 -5.91
CA GLU A 44 -5.40 -1.58 -5.02
C GLU A 44 -5.12 -0.13 -4.60
N ALA A 45 -3.86 0.20 -4.28
CA ALA A 45 -3.47 1.56 -3.98
C ALA A 45 -3.64 2.48 -5.20
N GLY A 46 -3.17 2.07 -6.38
CA GLY A 46 -3.31 2.83 -7.62
C GLY A 46 -4.77 3.07 -7.98
N ARG A 47 -5.62 2.05 -7.86
CA ARG A 47 -7.06 2.16 -8.09
C ARG A 47 -7.69 3.20 -7.16
N ARG A 48 -7.27 3.25 -5.89
CA ARG A 48 -7.88 4.12 -4.87
C ARG A 48 -7.39 5.56 -4.93
N TYR A 49 -6.14 5.79 -5.30
CA TYR A 49 -5.51 7.11 -5.23
C TYR A 49 -5.30 7.77 -6.61
N ALA A 50 -5.27 7.01 -7.70
CA ALA A 50 -4.96 7.53 -9.03
C ALA A 50 -6.12 7.41 -10.03
N ASN A 51 -7.15 6.59 -9.76
CA ASN A 51 -8.27 6.41 -10.67
C ASN A 51 -9.44 7.34 -10.30
N THR A 52 -9.75 8.31 -11.17
CA THR A 52 -10.91 9.20 -10.99
C THR A 52 -12.25 8.45 -11.10
N ALA A 53 -12.30 7.33 -11.85
CA ALA A 53 -13.49 6.49 -11.93
C ALA A 53 -13.82 5.83 -10.58
N TYR A 54 -12.83 5.62 -9.71
CA TYR A 54 -13.10 5.12 -8.36
C TYR A 54 -13.89 6.11 -7.50
N LEU A 55 -13.69 7.42 -7.70
CA LEU A 55 -14.49 8.43 -6.99
C LEU A 55 -15.95 8.44 -7.47
N VAL A 56 -16.18 8.17 -8.75
CA VAL A 56 -17.53 8.03 -9.32
C VAL A 56 -18.19 6.77 -8.76
N ASP A 57 -17.51 5.62 -8.83
CA ASP A 57 -17.99 4.37 -8.23
C ASP A 57 -18.36 4.56 -6.74
N LEU A 58 -17.53 5.27 -5.97
CA LEU A 58 -17.77 5.50 -4.56
C LEU A 58 -19.00 6.39 -4.31
N GLN A 59 -19.27 7.37 -5.17
CA GLN A 59 -20.47 8.21 -5.10
C GLN A 59 -21.74 7.43 -5.45
N GLU A 60 -21.64 6.45 -6.35
CA GLU A 60 -22.77 5.61 -6.77
C GLU A 60 -23.04 4.45 -5.80
N MET A 61 -22.05 4.05 -4.99
CA MET A 61 -22.21 3.04 -3.95
C MET A 61 -23.21 3.48 -2.87
N GLN A 62 -24.08 2.57 -2.46
CA GLN A 62 -25.09 2.82 -1.42
C GLN A 62 -25.14 1.68 -0.38
N GLY A 63 -25.69 2.00 0.79
CA GLY A 63 -25.96 1.04 1.88
C GLY A 63 -24.73 0.23 2.31
N ASP A 64 -24.91 -1.08 2.45
CA ASP A 64 -23.88 -2.01 2.95
C ASP A 64 -22.63 -2.08 2.07
N ASN A 65 -22.78 -1.85 0.76
CA ASN A 65 -21.65 -1.85 -0.16
C ASN A 65 -20.74 -0.64 0.08
N LEU A 66 -21.33 0.54 0.26
CA LEU A 66 -20.59 1.74 0.63
C LEU A 66 -19.92 1.56 2.00
N LEU A 67 -20.64 1.04 2.99
CA LEU A 67 -20.08 0.80 4.33
C LEU A 67 -18.88 -0.17 4.28
N ARG A 68 -18.98 -1.25 3.51
CA ARG A 68 -17.90 -2.22 3.33
C ARG A 68 -16.68 -1.59 2.68
N GLU A 69 -16.86 -0.74 1.67
CA GLU A 69 -15.72 -0.07 1.03
C GLU A 69 -15.09 0.97 1.95
N LEU A 70 -15.88 1.72 2.73
CA LEU A 70 -15.36 2.62 3.77
C LEU A 70 -14.50 1.85 4.79
N VAL A 71 -14.98 0.71 5.29
CA VAL A 71 -14.20 -0.16 6.21
C VAL A 71 -12.88 -0.61 5.56
N ARG A 72 -12.92 -1.01 4.28
CA ARG A 72 -11.72 -1.41 3.54
C ARG A 72 -10.73 -0.25 3.35
N ILE A 73 -11.21 0.96 3.09
CA ILE A 73 -10.37 2.17 2.99
C ILE A 73 -9.72 2.47 4.34
N THR A 74 -10.50 2.47 5.43
CA THR A 74 -9.98 2.72 6.79
C THR A 74 -8.93 1.68 7.18
N ALA A 75 -9.18 0.40 6.91
CA ALA A 75 -8.22 -0.67 7.19
C ALA A 75 -6.91 -0.49 6.42
N GLN A 76 -6.98 -0.11 5.14
CA GLN A 76 -5.79 0.19 4.34
C GLN A 76 -5.01 1.39 4.92
N MET A 77 -5.70 2.48 5.25
CA MET A 77 -5.07 3.67 5.84
C MET A 77 -4.37 3.33 7.16
N ASN A 78 -5.00 2.55 8.03
CA ASN A 78 -4.38 2.09 9.28
C ASN A 78 -3.11 1.26 9.03
N TRP A 79 -3.12 0.39 8.01
CA TRP A 79 -1.95 -0.40 7.65
C TRP A 79 -0.80 0.49 7.14
N GLN A 80 -1.09 1.49 6.30
CA GLN A 80 -0.11 2.47 5.82
C GLN A 80 0.47 3.31 6.97
N LEU A 81 -0.36 3.75 7.92
CA LEU A 81 0.09 4.48 9.10
C LEU A 81 1.00 3.63 10.00
N ASN A 82 0.70 2.34 10.14
CA ASN A 82 1.58 1.41 10.87
C ASN A 82 2.94 1.25 10.18
N ASP A 83 2.95 1.12 8.86
CA ASP A 83 4.20 1.06 8.08
C ASP A 83 5.04 2.34 8.24
N LEU A 84 4.41 3.52 8.15
CA LEU A 84 5.07 4.81 8.39
C LEU A 84 5.66 4.90 9.80
N LYS A 85 4.91 4.47 10.82
CA LYS A 85 5.40 4.43 12.21
C LYS A 85 6.65 3.55 12.34
N GLU A 86 6.69 2.43 11.65
CA GLU A 86 7.84 1.53 11.65
C GLU A 86 9.05 2.15 10.93
N GLN A 87 8.84 2.83 9.81
CA GLN A 87 9.90 3.58 9.13
C GLN A 87 10.48 4.69 10.03
N ILE A 88 9.64 5.43 10.75
CA ILE A 88 10.08 6.46 11.73
C ILE A 88 10.91 5.81 12.86
N ARG A 89 10.47 4.66 13.37
CA ARG A 89 11.21 3.93 14.42
C ARG A 89 12.61 3.54 13.94
N GLN A 90 12.73 3.02 12.72
CA GLN A 90 14.02 2.68 12.11
C GLN A 90 14.89 3.92 11.92
N GLY A 91 14.31 5.03 11.47
CA GLY A 91 15.00 6.32 11.37
C GLY A 91 15.58 6.78 12.72
N ASN A 92 14.81 6.70 13.81
CA ASN A 92 15.26 7.07 15.15
C ASN A 92 16.45 6.23 15.63
N VAL A 93 16.47 4.92 15.33
CA VAL A 93 17.59 4.04 15.65
C VAL A 93 18.86 4.49 14.91
N ILE A 94 18.74 4.76 13.60
CA ILE A 94 19.87 5.23 12.79
C ILE A 94 20.39 6.58 13.29
N SER A 95 19.49 7.52 13.60
CA SER A 95 19.88 8.82 14.16
C SER A 95 20.60 8.68 15.51
N GLY A 96 20.14 7.77 16.38
CA GLY A 96 20.81 7.46 17.64
C GLY A 96 22.22 6.87 17.44
N GLN A 97 22.38 5.96 16.48
CA GLN A 97 23.69 5.40 16.11
C GLN A 97 24.63 6.49 15.57
N GLN A 98 24.13 7.40 14.73
CA GLN A 98 24.90 8.50 14.19
C GLN A 98 25.35 9.48 15.29
N LEU A 99 24.47 9.77 16.25
CA LEU A 99 24.82 10.59 17.40
C LEU A 99 25.92 9.94 18.26
N ALA A 100 25.82 8.64 18.52
CA ALA A 100 26.83 7.90 19.27
C ALA A 100 28.20 7.88 18.56
N LEU A 101 28.22 7.66 17.24
CA LEU A 101 29.43 7.73 16.43
C LEU A 101 30.06 9.12 16.46
N THR A 102 29.24 10.17 16.33
CA THR A 102 29.70 11.57 16.37
C THR A 102 30.29 11.92 17.73
N ALA A 103 29.63 11.53 18.83
CA ALA A 103 30.14 11.71 20.18
C ALA A 103 31.47 10.97 20.39
N ARG A 104 31.56 9.72 19.94
CA ARG A 104 32.80 8.94 20.02
C ARG A 104 33.96 9.63 19.28
N GLN A 105 33.73 10.08 18.05
CA GLN A 105 34.73 10.82 17.27
C GLN A 105 35.16 12.13 17.95
N TYR A 106 34.21 12.84 18.58
CA TYR A 106 34.51 14.07 19.31
C TYR A 106 35.45 13.80 20.49
N TYR A 107 35.14 12.81 21.33
CA TYR A 107 35.97 12.47 22.49
C TYR A 107 37.29 11.81 22.11
N GLU A 108 37.34 10.97 21.08
CA GLU A 108 38.62 10.42 20.57
C GLU A 108 39.58 11.53 20.09
N LYS A 109 39.06 12.64 19.55
CA LYS A 109 39.87 13.80 19.15
C LYS A 109 40.33 14.66 20.33
N THR A 110 39.54 14.76 21.39
CA THR A 110 39.88 15.61 22.56
C THR A 110 40.79 14.91 23.57
N THR A 111 40.93 13.58 23.49
CA THR A 111 41.78 12.79 24.41
C THR A 111 43.15 12.42 23.82
N ARG A 112 43.51 12.96 22.64
CA ARG A 112 44.83 12.88 22.02
C ARG A 112 45.50 14.25 22.03
#